data_AF-A0A0L8KK15-F1
#
_entry.id   AF-A0A0L8KK15-F1
#
_cell.length_a   1.000
_cell.length_b   1.000
_cell.length_c   1.000
_cell.angle_alpha   90.00
_cell.angle_beta   90.00
_cell.angle_gamma   90.00
#
_symmetry.space_group_name_H-M   'P 1'
#
loop_
_entity.id
_entity.type
_entity.pdbx_description
1 polymer ?
#
loop_
_entity_poly.entity_id
_entity_poly.type
_entity_poly.pdbx_seq_one_letter_code
_entity_poly.pdbx_strand_id
1 'polypeptide(L)'
;MNTLIYNARMALRDVMEVNIYTQGNDKVYLTVFPDLIWEGTEETHTEKVVHGIVERLHDMDLALAGGDADVKTLVNSGVVEIVRKVA
;
A
#
# COMPACT_ATOMS: atom_id res chain seq x y z
N MET A 1 17.57 -5.01 11.02
CA MET A 1 16.79 -3.91 10.42
C MET A 1 16.08 -4.48 9.21
N ASN A 2 14.75 -4.48 9.20
CA ASN A 2 13.99 -5.09 8.11
C ASN A 2 14.08 -4.18 6.87
N THR A 3 14.82 -4.61 5.85
CA THR A 3 15.00 -3.83 4.61
C THR A 3 13.70 -3.65 3.82
N LEU A 4 12.72 -4.55 3.99
CA LEU A 4 11.44 -4.47 3.29
C LEU A 4 10.59 -3.31 3.80
N ILE A 5 10.49 -3.14 5.13
CA ILE A 5 9.73 -2.01 5.70
C ILE A 5 10.39 -0.67 5.37
N TYR A 6 11.74 -0.64 5.33
CA TYR A 6 12.47 0.56 4.92
C TYR A 6 12.17 0.93 3.47
N ASN A 7 12.26 -0.03 2.54
CA ASN A 7 11.97 0.22 1.12
C ASN A 7 10.50 0.61 0.91
N ALA A 8 9.56 -0.05 1.59
CA ALA A 8 8.14 0.29 1.51
C ALA A 8 7.85 1.72 1.98
N ARG A 9 8.48 2.14 3.09
CA ARG A 9 8.37 3.53 3.60
C ARG A 9 9.03 4.54 2.67
N MET A 10 10.15 4.18 2.05
CA MET A 10 10.80 5.03 1.06
C MET A 10 9.95 5.20 -0.20
N ALA A 11 9.37 4.12 -0.71
CA ALA A 11 8.49 4.12 -1.89
C ALA A 11 7.26 5.02 -1.68
N LEU A 12 6.68 4.97 -0.48
CA LEU A 12 5.42 5.63 -0.16
C LEU A 12 5.58 6.87 0.72
N ARG A 13 6.79 7.43 0.81
CA ARG A 13 7.09 8.57 1.70
C ARG A 13 6.24 9.81 1.44
N ASP A 14 5.78 9.95 0.20
CA ASP A 14 5.03 11.11 -0.31
C ASP A 14 3.51 10.84 -0.32
N VAL A 15 3.06 9.67 0.15
CA VAL A 15 1.64 9.31 0.28
C VAL A 15 1.25 9.46 1.75
N MET A 16 0.26 10.29 2.05
CA MET A 16 -0.14 10.58 3.43
C MET A 16 -1.15 9.57 3.97
N GLU A 17 -1.94 9.00 3.08
CA GLU A 17 -3.08 8.12 3.33
C GLU A 17 -2.67 6.68 3.62
N VAL A 18 -1.39 6.40 3.94
CA VAL A 18 -0.88 5.04 4.10
C VAL A 18 -0.33 4.80 5.49
N ASN A 19 -0.50 3.59 5.98
CA ASN A 19 0.16 3.11 7.17
C ASN A 19 0.86 1.79 6.91
N ILE A 20 2.15 1.76 7.26
CA ILE A 20 3.06 0.66 6.98
C ILE A 20 3.64 0.15 8.30
N TYR A 21 3.34 -1.10 8.63
CA TYR A 21 3.69 -1.70 9.92
C TYR A 21 4.10 -3.18 9.79
N THR A 22 4.67 -3.73 10.86
CA THR A 22 5.12 -5.14 10.94
C THR A 22 4.48 -5.83 12.14
N GLN A 23 4.06 -7.09 11.98
CA GLN A 23 3.53 -7.93 13.07
C GLN A 23 4.49 -9.05 13.48
N GLY A 24 5.68 -8.70 14.01
CA GLY A 24 6.59 -9.64 14.67
C GLY A 24 7.33 -10.67 13.78
N ASN A 25 6.80 -11.03 12.62
CA ASN A 25 7.33 -12.06 11.71
C ASN A 25 8.07 -11.49 10.47
N ASP A 26 8.65 -10.30 10.57
CA ASP A 26 9.29 -9.59 9.44
C ASP A 26 8.40 -9.30 8.22
N LYS A 27 7.12 -9.68 8.27
CA LYS A 27 6.10 -9.32 7.28
C LYS A 27 5.75 -7.86 7.41
N VAL A 28 5.63 -7.21 6.25
CA VAL A 28 5.29 -5.81 6.14
C VAL A 28 3.87 -5.71 5.61
N TYR A 29 3.05 -4.95 6.32
CA TYR A 29 1.65 -4.74 6.00
C TYR A 29 1.40 -3.29 5.64
N LEU A 30 0.40 -3.08 4.79
CA LEU A 30 -0.06 -1.80 4.31
C LEU A 30 -1.57 -1.69 4.52
N THR A 31 -2.01 -0.52 5.00
CA THR A 31 -3.41 -0.08 4.98
C THR A 31 -3.50 1.31 4.38
N VAL A 32 -4.60 1.60 3.70
CA VAL A 32 -4.94 2.95 3.21
C VAL A 32 -6.06 3.53 4.06
N PHE A 33 -5.90 4.79 4.47
CA PHE A 33 -6.89 5.59 5.15
C PHE A 33 -7.27 6.75 4.24
N PRO A 34 -8.41 6.70 3.57
CA PRO A 34 -8.91 7.88 2.87
C PRO A 34 -9.29 8.92 3.94
N ASP A 35 -8.42 9.89 4.19
CA ASP A 35 -8.72 11.01 5.07
C ASP A 35 -9.90 11.80 4.48
N LEU A 36 -11.09 11.63 5.07
CA LEU A 36 -12.22 12.57 5.11
C LEU A 36 -12.25 13.62 3.98
N ILE A 37 -12.42 13.19 2.72
CA ILE A 37 -12.77 14.10 1.63
C ILE A 37 -14.30 14.15 1.54
N TRP A 38 -14.82 15.37 1.63
CA TRP A 38 -16.24 15.76 1.61
C TRP A 38 -17.11 14.91 0.66
N GLU A 39 -18.28 14.49 1.16
CA GLU A 39 -19.27 13.58 0.55
C GLU A 39 -19.44 13.76 -0.98
N GLY A 40 -19.00 12.76 -1.76
CA GLY A 40 -19.37 12.66 -3.19
C GLY A 40 -18.34 12.07 -4.16
N THR A 41 -17.07 11.90 -3.77
CA THR A 41 -15.99 11.41 -4.68
C THR A 41 -15.17 10.22 -4.15
N GLU A 42 -15.59 9.59 -3.07
CA GLU A 42 -14.82 8.63 -2.25
C GLU A 42 -14.20 7.46 -3.02
N GLU A 43 -14.97 6.79 -3.89
CA GLU A 43 -14.52 5.57 -4.57
C GLU A 43 -13.42 5.90 -5.60
N THR A 44 -13.65 6.92 -6.44
CA THR A 44 -12.70 7.32 -7.49
C THR A 44 -11.40 7.94 -6.97
N HIS A 45 -11.41 8.54 -5.78
CA HIS A 45 -10.19 9.07 -5.16
C HIS A 45 -9.34 7.95 -4.57
N THR A 46 -9.98 7.06 -3.81
CA THR A 46 -9.30 5.93 -3.17
C THR A 46 -8.67 5.01 -4.21
N GLU A 47 -9.38 4.72 -5.31
CA GLU A 47 -8.82 3.96 -6.44
C GLU A 47 -7.57 4.61 -7.05
N LYS A 48 -7.58 5.94 -7.24
CA LYS A 48 -6.41 6.67 -7.77
C LYS A 48 -5.22 6.61 -6.81
N VAL A 49 -5.47 6.77 -5.51
CA VAL A 49 -4.42 6.67 -4.49
C VAL A 49 -3.84 5.26 -4.47
N VAL A 50 -4.69 4.23 -4.44
CA VAL A 50 -4.26 2.83 -4.46
C VAL A 50 -3.48 2.49 -5.73
N HIS A 51 -3.91 2.97 -6.90
CA HIS A 51 -3.17 2.77 -8.13
C HIS A 51 -1.77 3.40 -8.06
N GLY A 52 -1.67 4.64 -7.59
CA GLY A 52 -0.40 5.33 -7.40
C GLY A 52 0.51 4.70 -6.33
N ILE A 53 -0.06 3.98 -5.36
CA ILE A 53 0.69 3.18 -4.38
C ILE A 53 1.32 1.97 -5.07
N VAL A 54 0.54 1.23 -5.86
CA VAL A 54 1.01 0.02 -6.57
C VAL A 54 2.16 0.37 -7.53
N GLU A 55 2.03 1.46 -8.30
CA GLU A 55 3.08 1.93 -9.19
C GLU A 55 4.38 2.25 -8.44
N ARG A 56 4.31 3.01 -7.34
CA ARG A 56 5.49 3.35 -6.53
C ARG A 56 6.14 2.14 -5.86
N LEU A 57 5.35 1.16 -5.45
CA LEU A 57 5.89 -0.10 -4.95
C LEU A 57 6.63 -0.85 -6.05
N HIS A 58 6.06 -0.91 -7.26
CA HIS A 58 6.69 -1.54 -8.41
C HIS A 58 8.01 -0.87 -8.82
N ASP A 59 8.11 0.47 -8.73
CA ASP A 59 9.34 1.22 -8.99
C ASP A 59 10.50 0.85 -8.04
N MET A 60 10.20 0.25 -6.89
CA MET A 60 11.17 -0.22 -5.90
C MET A 60 11.29 -1.76 -5.82
N ASP A 61 10.86 -2.47 -6.87
CA ASP A 61 10.83 -3.94 -6.91
C ASP A 61 10.00 -4.57 -5.77
N LEU A 62 8.96 -3.88 -5.32
CA LEU A 62 7.99 -4.36 -4.34
C LEU A 62 6.66 -4.66 -5.02
N ALA A 63 5.84 -5.49 -4.40
CA ALA A 63 4.50 -5.84 -4.89
C ALA A 63 3.56 -6.17 -3.72
N LEU A 64 2.26 -6.23 -4.00
CA LEU A 64 1.27 -6.78 -3.07
C LEU A 64 1.25 -8.31 -3.19
N ALA A 65 1.19 -9.01 -2.06
CA ALA A 65 1.25 -10.47 -2.03
C ALA A 65 0.12 -11.14 -2.83
N GLY A 66 -1.10 -10.59 -2.77
CA GLY A 66 -2.29 -11.07 -3.49
C GLY A 66 -2.52 -10.43 -4.86
N GLY A 67 -1.58 -9.62 -5.37
CA GLY A 67 -1.71 -8.94 -6.67
C GLY A 67 -3.01 -8.13 -6.76
N ASP A 68 -3.79 -8.32 -7.84
CA ASP A 68 -5.04 -7.57 -8.09
C ASP A 68 -6.11 -7.77 -7.01
N ALA A 69 -6.11 -8.91 -6.29
CA ALA A 69 -7.04 -9.13 -5.19
C ALA A 69 -6.73 -8.22 -3.98
N ASP A 70 -5.43 -7.97 -3.75
CA ASP A 70 -4.97 -7.07 -2.69
C ASP A 70 -5.20 -5.61 -3.08
N VAL A 71 -5.15 -5.26 -4.38
CA VAL A 71 -5.56 -3.92 -4.86
C VAL A 71 -7.01 -3.62 -4.46
N LYS A 72 -7.93 -4.56 -4.70
CA LYS A 72 -9.34 -4.39 -4.27
C LYS A 72 -9.48 -4.33 -2.75
N THR A 73 -8.68 -5.11 -2.03
CA THR A 73 -8.68 -5.09 -0.57
C THR A 73 -8.23 -3.73 -0.04
N LEU A 74 -7.19 -3.13 -0.63
CA LEU A 74 -6.71 -1.79 -0.31
C LEU A 74 -7.75 -0.70 -0.59
N VAL A 75 -8.45 -0.76 -1.74
CA VAL A 75 -9.53 0.18 -2.07
C VAL A 75 -10.63 0.15 -1.01
N ASN A 76 -10.92 -1.04 -0.45
CA ASN A 76 -11.87 -1.21 0.66
C ASN A 76 -11.25 -0.93 2.04
N SER A 77 -10.11 -0.21 2.12
CA SER A 77 -9.38 0.10 3.36
C SER A 77 -8.94 -1.13 4.16
N GLY A 78 -8.79 -2.27 3.49
CA GLY A 78 -8.30 -3.51 4.07
C GLY A 78 -6.78 -3.55 4.25
N VAL A 79 -6.33 -4.54 5.00
CA VAL A 79 -4.91 -4.80 5.25
C VAL A 79 -4.37 -5.73 4.18
N VAL A 80 -3.21 -5.39 3.61
CA VAL A 80 -2.51 -6.24 2.64
C VAL A 80 -1.04 -6.41 3.00
N GLU A 81 -0.44 -7.50 2.52
CA GLU A 81 0.98 -7.80 2.72
C GLU A 81 1.81 -7.27 1.55
N ILE A 82 2.89 -6.55 1.86
CA ILE A 82 3.91 -6.14 0.87
C ILE A 82 4.97 -7.24 0.80
N VAL A 83 5.33 -7.62 -0.41
CA VAL A 83 6.40 -8.58 -0.71
C VAL A 83 7.42 -7.99 -1.68
N ARG A 84 8.59 -8.60 -1.79
CA ARG A 84 9.50 -8.31 -2.90
C ARG A 84 8.96 -8.94 -4.16
N LYS A 85 9.03 -8.21 -5.27
CA LYS A 85 8.77 -8.77 -6.59
C LYS A 85 9.90 -9.78 -6.89
N VAL A 86 9.54 -11.03 -7.09
CA VAL A 86 10.51 -12.04 -7.56
C VAL A 86 10.68 -11.80 -9.05
N ALA A 87 11.92 -11.60 -9.50
CA ALA A 87 12.28 -11.38 -10.90
C ALA A 87 11.85 -12.55 -11.80
#